data_AF-A0A9P6CTR8-F1
#
_entry.id   AF-A0A9P6CTR8-F1
#
_cell.length_a   1.000
_cell.length_b   1.000
_cell.length_c   1.000
_cell.angle_alpha   90.00
_cell.angle_beta   90.00
_cell.angle_gamma   90.00
#
_symmetry.space_group_name_H-M   'P 1'
#
loop_
_entity.id
_entity.type
_entity.pdbx_description
1 polymer ?
#
loop_
_entity_poly.entity_id
_entity_poly.type
_entity_poly.pdbx_seq_one_letter_code
_entity_poly.pdbx_strand_id
1 'polypeptide(L)'
;MAPDKFNDNNPSTSNTRGHGDGASDTNAQDQILLKALQEFLVPLVQTVVEPTGTKAVDFKGPEAMNLITALKKFVSTIVGGTVRVEETPRKIQIEKYATRNHNAGDIISSLSRTPRNQYAIRNEMFREKLMNELQEHVSNKMPIRLLLIEPHAFYLQISLIERGAIYAHLADIVKALPVPFNSTYHSQHIMDNELIESTIKSYARYAILSHKWLRGTPGEITYDHWNKGLLDPESAGYQKLAGFCSTAWKDYGITLAWMDTVCINKDSSSELDESIRSMYAWYERADICIVYLSETQTIPQIMDDTWFTRGWTLQELLAPKALKFYSMKWTRLAQDWPNDKTNLEILYFVEYATKITPFELKHDTSNFRVSMSRGMQWAASRKVTREEDMAYALMGIFNVSISIAYGEGADRAFLRLLEEIIKTAPSGALDLFNWAGESNRRTFNTSLLPSSPKYYIS
;
A
#
# COMPACT_ATOMS: atom_id res chain seq x y z
N MET A 1 -38.57 4.65 -45.46
CA MET A 1 -39.92 4.49 -44.88
C MET A 1 -39.95 5.20 -43.54
N ALA A 2 -40.78 6.23 -43.45
CA ALA A 2 -41.40 6.80 -42.25
C ALA A 2 -42.94 6.69 -42.51
N PRO A 3 -43.90 7.11 -41.65
CA PRO A 3 -43.82 7.97 -40.46
C PRO A 3 -44.32 7.20 -39.20
N ASP A 4 -44.87 7.75 -38.10
CA ASP A 4 -45.20 9.11 -37.61
C ASP A 4 -44.84 9.17 -36.09
N LYS A 5 -44.39 10.30 -35.52
CA LYS A 5 -45.13 11.46 -34.98
C LYS A 5 -46.24 11.15 -33.96
N PHE A 6 -46.08 11.73 -32.76
CA PHE A 6 -47.04 12.69 -32.19
C PHE A 6 -46.31 13.66 -31.24
N ASN A 7 -46.91 14.82 -30.97
CA ASN A 7 -46.31 16.02 -30.39
C ASN A 7 -47.23 16.60 -29.29
N ASP A 8 -46.69 17.34 -28.30
CA ASP A 8 -47.22 18.62 -27.77
C ASP A 8 -46.89 18.95 -26.28
N ASN A 9 -46.15 20.06 -26.10
CA ASN A 9 -46.42 21.25 -25.26
C ASN A 9 -46.77 21.17 -23.73
N ASN A 10 -45.81 21.62 -22.88
CA ASN A 10 -45.78 22.87 -22.05
C ASN A 10 -47.08 23.47 -21.40
N PRO A 11 -47.00 24.41 -20.41
CA PRO A 11 -46.07 24.58 -19.25
C PRO A 11 -46.77 25.09 -17.93
N SER A 12 -45.98 25.54 -16.92
CA SER A 12 -46.35 26.37 -15.73
C SER A 12 -47.08 25.66 -14.55
N THR A 13 -47.02 26.05 -13.25
CA THR A 13 -46.78 27.37 -12.58
C THR A 13 -46.09 27.31 -11.18
N SER A 14 -45.21 28.30 -10.90
CA SER A 14 -44.99 29.09 -9.65
C SER A 14 -44.89 28.51 -8.20
N ASN A 15 -43.86 29.04 -7.49
CA ASN A 15 -43.82 29.48 -6.07
C ASN A 15 -43.86 28.47 -4.89
N THR A 16 -42.79 28.47 -4.08
CA THR A 16 -42.75 29.18 -2.78
C THR A 16 -41.31 29.30 -2.23
N ARG A 17 -41.09 30.27 -1.32
CA ARG A 17 -39.80 30.51 -0.62
C ARG A 17 -39.75 29.78 0.72
N GLY A 18 -38.56 29.35 1.14
CA GLY A 18 -38.24 28.99 2.53
C GLY A 18 -36.73 29.05 2.78
N HIS A 19 -36.29 29.74 3.83
CA HIS A 19 -34.92 29.68 4.35
C HIS A 19 -34.80 28.55 5.38
N GLY A 20 -33.62 27.94 5.51
CA GLY A 20 -33.30 27.02 6.59
C GLY A 20 -32.03 26.20 6.34
N ASP A 21 -30.93 26.66 6.93
CA ASP A 21 -29.72 25.97 7.42
C ASP A 21 -29.18 24.67 6.79
N GLY A 22 -27.86 24.60 6.69
CA GLY A 22 -27.15 23.46 6.11
C GLY A 22 -27.00 22.27 7.08
N ALA A 23 -27.44 21.10 6.64
CA ALA A 23 -26.94 19.80 7.08
C ALA A 23 -27.24 18.69 6.04
N SER A 24 -26.31 17.75 5.91
CA SER A 24 -26.49 16.39 5.34
C SER A 24 -26.75 16.18 3.83
N ASP A 25 -25.69 16.25 3.02
CA ASP A 25 -25.65 15.54 1.71
C ASP A 25 -25.38 14.02 1.87
N THR A 26 -24.79 13.58 2.99
CA THR A 26 -24.63 12.14 3.31
C THR A 26 -25.95 11.40 3.46
N ASN A 27 -26.97 12.06 4.01
CA ASN A 27 -28.30 11.47 4.22
C ASN A 27 -29.04 11.19 2.90
N ALA A 28 -28.70 11.89 1.81
CA ALA A 28 -29.25 11.60 0.49
C ALA A 28 -28.75 10.26 -0.06
N GLN A 29 -27.45 9.95 0.08
CA GLN A 29 -26.90 8.65 -0.34
C GLN A 29 -27.40 7.50 0.54
N ASP A 30 -27.48 7.71 1.86
CA ASP A 30 -28.05 6.71 2.78
C ASP A 30 -29.54 6.44 2.50
N GLN A 31 -30.33 7.47 2.17
CA GLN A 31 -31.73 7.29 1.74
C GLN A 31 -31.86 6.60 0.38
N ILE A 32 -30.96 6.86 -0.57
CA ILE A 32 -30.90 6.12 -1.84
C ILE A 32 -30.61 4.64 -1.58
N LEU A 33 -29.68 4.33 -0.67
CA LEU A 33 -29.32 2.95 -0.31
C LEU A 33 -30.48 2.24 0.41
N LEU A 34 -31.12 2.91 1.38
CA LEU A 34 -32.31 2.42 2.08
C LEU A 34 -33.48 2.18 1.11
N LYS A 35 -33.70 3.09 0.16
CA LYS A 35 -34.75 2.94 -0.86
C LYS A 35 -34.45 1.79 -1.83
N ALA A 36 -33.20 1.63 -2.28
CA ALA A 36 -32.80 0.49 -3.09
C ALA A 36 -32.94 -0.84 -2.33
N LEU A 37 -32.61 -0.86 -1.04
CA LEU A 37 -32.82 -2.02 -0.17
C LEU A 37 -34.31 -2.34 0.00
N GLN A 38 -35.16 -1.33 0.15
CA GLN A 38 -36.61 -1.48 0.24
C GLN A 38 -37.21 -1.97 -1.09
N GLU A 39 -36.81 -1.41 -2.22
CA GLU A 39 -37.24 -1.84 -3.56
C GLU A 39 -36.79 -3.27 -3.89
N PHE A 40 -35.65 -3.72 -3.36
CA PHE A 40 -35.20 -5.12 -3.46
C PHE A 40 -35.97 -6.07 -2.54
N LEU A 41 -36.28 -5.66 -1.30
CA LEU A 41 -36.92 -6.51 -0.30
C LEU A 41 -38.45 -6.62 -0.47
N VAL A 42 -39.12 -5.60 -1.01
CA VAL A 42 -40.59 -5.60 -1.17
C VAL A 42 -41.09 -6.77 -2.05
N PRO A 43 -40.52 -7.05 -3.24
CA PRO A 43 -40.92 -8.22 -4.05
C PRO A 43 -40.67 -9.55 -3.32
N LEU A 44 -39.54 -9.66 -2.62
CA LEU A 44 -39.17 -10.84 -1.82
C LEU A 44 -40.17 -11.13 -0.69
N VAL A 45 -40.69 -10.08 -0.02
CA VAL A 45 -41.73 -10.22 1.01
C VAL A 45 -43.10 -10.47 0.39
N GLN A 46 -43.46 -9.82 -0.72
CA GLN A 46 -44.73 -10.03 -1.42
C GLN A 46 -44.88 -11.48 -1.94
N THR A 47 -43.80 -12.10 -2.41
CA THR A 47 -43.80 -13.53 -2.78
C THR A 47 -43.96 -14.51 -1.60
N VAL A 48 -43.83 -14.03 -0.36
CA VAL A 48 -44.04 -14.83 0.87
C VAL A 48 -45.44 -14.60 1.46
N VAL A 49 -46.11 -13.49 1.14
CA VAL A 49 -47.34 -13.04 1.83
C VAL A 49 -48.65 -13.43 1.13
N GLU A 50 -48.68 -13.64 -0.20
CA GLU A 50 -49.91 -14.11 -0.88
C GLU A 50 -49.74 -15.49 -1.56
N PRO A 51 -50.45 -16.55 -1.08
CA PRO A 51 -50.27 -17.91 -1.57
C PRO A 51 -51.26 -18.28 -2.69
N THR A 52 -50.78 -18.37 -3.93
CA THR A 52 -51.47 -19.14 -4.97
C THR A 52 -50.50 -20.01 -5.77
N GLY A 53 -50.67 -21.34 -5.73
CA GLY A 53 -50.12 -22.22 -6.78
C GLY A 53 -48.84 -23.01 -6.47
N THR A 54 -48.81 -23.76 -5.37
CA THR A 54 -48.08 -25.04 -5.26
C THR A 54 -46.60 -25.09 -5.70
N LYS A 55 -45.70 -24.60 -4.84
CA LYS A 55 -44.53 -25.37 -4.38
C LYS A 55 -44.15 -24.88 -2.98
N ALA A 56 -44.22 -25.75 -1.98
CA ALA A 56 -43.70 -25.43 -0.66
C ALA A 56 -42.18 -25.28 -0.77
N VAL A 57 -41.66 -24.07 -0.56
CA VAL A 57 -40.22 -23.81 -0.56
C VAL A 57 -39.63 -24.41 0.71
N ASP A 58 -38.74 -25.39 0.55
CA ASP A 58 -38.08 -26.03 1.69
C ASP A 58 -37.00 -25.11 2.27
N PHE A 59 -37.29 -24.50 3.43
CA PHE A 59 -36.35 -23.68 4.18
C PHE A 59 -35.16 -24.46 4.78
N LYS A 60 -35.02 -25.76 4.47
CA LYS A 60 -33.84 -26.58 4.77
C LYS A 60 -32.85 -26.67 3.60
N GLY A 61 -33.16 -26.06 2.45
CA GLY A 61 -32.23 -25.97 1.32
C GLY A 61 -30.92 -25.25 1.68
N PRO A 62 -29.80 -25.56 1.00
CA PRO A 62 -28.50 -24.98 1.31
C PRO A 62 -28.48 -23.45 1.19
N GLU A 63 -29.26 -22.86 0.28
CA GLU A 63 -29.41 -21.41 0.14
C GLU A 63 -30.07 -20.78 1.37
N ALA A 64 -31.12 -21.41 1.91
CA ALA A 64 -31.81 -20.94 3.12
C ALA A 64 -30.89 -21.07 4.36
N MET A 65 -30.13 -22.16 4.46
CA MET A 65 -29.14 -22.36 5.53
C MET A 65 -27.95 -21.38 5.40
N ASN A 66 -27.51 -21.07 4.19
CA ASN A 66 -26.49 -20.05 3.92
C ASN A 66 -26.99 -18.65 4.29
N LEU A 67 -28.24 -18.30 3.95
CA LEU A 67 -28.86 -17.02 4.31
C LEU A 67 -29.04 -16.88 5.82
N ILE A 68 -29.52 -17.92 6.51
CA ILE A 68 -29.61 -17.96 7.98
C ILE A 68 -28.21 -17.85 8.61
N THR A 69 -27.19 -18.45 8.01
CA THR A 69 -25.80 -18.36 8.48
C THR A 69 -25.22 -16.96 8.28
N ALA A 70 -25.49 -16.32 7.13
CA ALA A 70 -25.09 -14.94 6.86
C ALA A 70 -25.76 -13.94 7.81
N LEU A 71 -27.07 -14.08 8.06
CA LEU A 71 -27.82 -13.27 9.02
C LEU A 71 -27.33 -13.48 10.46
N LYS A 72 -27.08 -14.73 10.88
CA LYS A 72 -26.48 -15.02 12.20
C LYS A 72 -25.09 -14.41 12.33
N LYS A 73 -24.26 -14.48 11.28
CA LYS A 73 -22.93 -13.86 11.26
C LYS A 73 -23.05 -12.34 11.42
N PHE A 74 -23.87 -11.68 10.60
CA PHE A 74 -24.15 -10.25 10.67
C PHE A 74 -24.65 -9.79 12.05
N VAL A 75 -25.64 -10.46 12.61
CA VAL A 75 -26.16 -10.16 13.96
C VAL A 75 -25.10 -10.39 15.04
N SER A 76 -24.27 -11.44 14.92
CA SER A 76 -23.16 -11.66 15.85
C SER A 76 -22.10 -10.57 15.78
N THR A 77 -21.79 -10.05 14.58
CA THR A 77 -20.82 -8.96 14.39
C THR A 77 -21.31 -7.62 14.96
N ILE A 78 -22.63 -7.38 14.99
CA ILE A 78 -23.21 -6.13 15.52
C ILE A 78 -23.48 -6.17 17.03
N VAL A 79 -23.80 -7.34 17.59
CA VAL A 79 -24.26 -7.46 18.99
C VAL A 79 -23.26 -8.16 19.92
N GLY A 80 -22.30 -8.94 19.38
CA GLY A 80 -21.43 -9.83 20.16
C GLY A 80 -19.95 -9.46 20.13
N GLY A 81 -19.51 -8.63 21.07
CA GLY A 81 -18.09 -8.50 21.37
C GLY A 81 -17.49 -9.81 21.91
N THR A 82 -16.19 -10.01 21.67
CA THR A 82 -15.36 -11.13 22.15
C THR A 82 -15.75 -12.55 21.75
N VAL A 83 -15.24 -12.99 20.59
CA VAL A 83 -14.76 -14.38 20.42
C VAL A 83 -13.24 -14.32 20.29
N ARG A 84 -12.52 -15.00 21.18
CA ARG A 84 -11.08 -15.24 21.01
C ARG A 84 -10.91 -16.21 19.84
N VAL A 85 -10.34 -15.74 18.74
CA VAL A 85 -9.67 -16.63 17.79
C VAL A 85 -8.29 -16.90 18.36
N GLU A 86 -7.99 -18.17 18.67
CA GLU A 86 -6.62 -18.59 18.94
C GLU A 86 -5.84 -18.63 17.61
N GLU A 87 -5.34 -17.47 17.20
CA GLU A 87 -4.28 -17.41 16.19
C GLU A 87 -3.08 -18.18 16.73
N THR A 88 -2.82 -19.35 16.15
CA THR A 88 -1.80 -20.26 16.67
C THR A 88 -0.41 -19.74 16.28
N PRO A 89 0.46 -19.35 17.24
CA PRO A 89 1.79 -18.81 16.95
C PRO A 89 2.65 -19.80 16.16
N ARG A 90 3.04 -19.47 14.92
CA ARG A 90 3.89 -20.33 14.08
C ARG A 90 5.36 -19.92 14.20
N LYS A 91 6.22 -20.88 14.52
CA LYS A 91 7.60 -20.69 14.97
C LYS A 91 8.59 -21.03 13.85
N ILE A 92 9.52 -20.12 13.53
CA ILE A 92 10.56 -20.33 12.49
C ILE A 92 11.94 -20.43 13.13
N GLN A 93 12.46 -21.65 13.33
CA GLN A 93 13.80 -21.85 13.90
C GLN A 93 14.89 -21.18 13.05
N ILE A 94 15.85 -20.52 13.70
CA ILE A 94 17.06 -20.00 13.08
C ILE A 94 18.27 -20.35 13.95
N GLU A 95 19.41 -20.61 13.32
CA GLU A 95 20.66 -20.97 14.01
C GLU A 95 21.14 -19.87 14.97
N LYS A 96 21.69 -20.32 16.11
CA LYS A 96 22.08 -19.51 17.28
C LYS A 96 23.24 -18.54 16.95
N TYR A 97 23.13 -17.26 17.31
CA TYR A 97 24.29 -16.44 17.77
C TYR A 97 23.85 -15.28 18.70
N ALA A 98 24.81 -14.69 19.40
CA ALA A 98 24.61 -14.00 20.69
C ALA A 98 24.02 -12.58 20.61
N THR A 99 23.16 -12.25 21.58
CA THR A 99 22.60 -10.92 21.83
C THR A 99 23.56 -10.03 22.62
N ARG A 100 23.73 -8.76 22.21
CA ARG A 100 24.36 -7.72 23.04
C ARG A 100 23.29 -7.01 23.86
N ASN A 101 23.41 -7.06 25.19
CA ASN A 101 22.59 -6.25 26.10
C ASN A 101 22.97 -4.76 25.96
N HIS A 102 22.00 -3.87 26.19
CA HIS A 102 22.25 -2.49 26.60
C HIS A 102 21.58 -2.27 27.96
N ASN A 103 22.36 -1.77 28.92
CA ASN A 103 21.89 -1.53 30.27
C ASN A 103 21.08 -0.23 30.32
N ALA A 104 19.89 -0.27 30.92
CA ALA A 104 19.27 0.92 31.50
C ALA A 104 19.90 1.16 32.88
N GLY A 105 20.27 2.41 33.17
CA GLY A 105 20.84 2.82 34.46
C GLY A 105 20.35 4.22 34.82
N ASP A 106 20.00 4.40 36.10
CA ASP A 106 19.20 5.52 36.60
C ASP A 106 19.92 6.88 36.63
N ILE A 107 19.17 7.97 36.39
CA ILE A 107 19.29 9.22 37.17
C ILE A 107 17.89 9.85 37.34
N ILE A 108 17.43 9.98 38.58
CA ILE A 108 16.41 10.97 38.99
C ILE A 108 16.99 11.81 40.12
N SER A 109 17.09 13.13 39.93
CA SER A 109 16.98 14.06 41.07
C SER A 109 16.52 15.45 40.65
N SER A 110 15.55 15.98 41.41
CA SER A 110 15.10 17.39 41.49
C SER A 110 14.63 18.12 40.23
N LEU A 111 13.40 18.66 40.25
CA LEU A 111 13.21 20.12 40.38
C LEU A 111 11.75 20.53 40.67
N SER A 112 11.65 21.67 41.37
CA SER A 112 10.54 22.64 41.55
C SER A 112 9.05 22.22 41.45
N ARG A 113 8.32 22.63 42.50
CA ARG A 113 6.85 22.61 42.58
C ARG A 113 6.20 23.49 41.52
N THR A 114 5.40 22.87 40.67
CA THR A 114 4.32 23.48 39.88
C THR A 114 3.10 22.55 39.98
N PRO A 115 1.85 23.04 39.78
CA PRO A 115 0.66 22.31 40.22
C PRO A 115 0.45 21.01 39.43
N ARG A 116 0.57 19.86 40.11
CA ARG A 116 0.53 18.50 39.53
C ARG A 116 -0.61 18.27 38.52
N ASN A 117 -1.80 18.85 38.75
CA ASN A 117 -2.95 18.71 37.86
C ASN A 117 -2.73 19.27 36.45
N GLN A 118 -2.03 20.41 36.29
CA GLN A 118 -1.89 21.02 34.96
C GLN A 118 -0.99 20.20 34.03
N TYR A 119 0.05 19.54 34.57
CA TYR A 119 0.87 18.62 33.77
C TYR A 119 0.16 17.31 33.47
N ALA A 120 -0.63 16.78 34.41
CA ALA A 120 -1.42 15.57 34.18
C ALA A 120 -2.38 15.77 32.99
N ILE A 121 -3.18 16.84 33.02
CA ILE A 121 -4.14 17.18 31.95
C ILE A 121 -3.41 17.42 30.62
N ARG A 122 -2.29 18.15 30.62
CA ARG A 122 -1.53 18.38 29.37
C ARG A 122 -0.94 17.10 28.78
N ASN A 123 -0.39 16.22 29.62
CA ASN A 123 0.17 14.93 29.18
C ASN A 123 -0.92 14.01 28.64
N GLU A 124 -2.15 14.10 29.17
CA GLU A 124 -3.33 13.40 28.68
C GLU A 124 -3.77 13.92 27.29
N MET A 125 -3.93 15.24 27.14
CA MET A 125 -4.24 15.87 25.84
C MET A 125 -3.17 15.59 24.76
N PHE A 126 -1.89 15.62 25.13
CA PHE A 126 -0.80 15.28 24.20
C PHE A 126 -0.89 13.81 23.76
N ARG A 127 -1.14 12.89 24.70
CA ARG A 127 -1.33 11.47 24.39
C ARG A 127 -2.54 11.25 23.50
N GLU A 128 -3.68 11.86 23.80
CA GLU A 128 -4.88 11.80 22.96
C GLU A 128 -4.57 12.24 21.52
N LYS A 129 -3.90 13.40 21.35
CA LYS A 129 -3.50 13.88 20.03
C LYS A 129 -2.55 12.90 19.32
N LEU A 130 -1.52 12.42 20.00
CA LEU A 130 -0.57 11.44 19.48
C LEU A 130 -1.27 10.14 19.03
N MET A 131 -2.26 9.67 19.80
CA MET A 131 -3.04 8.48 19.48
C MET A 131 -3.95 8.68 18.26
N ASN A 132 -4.54 9.87 18.09
CA ASN A 132 -5.36 10.22 16.94
C ASN A 132 -4.51 10.35 15.66
N GLU A 133 -3.38 11.05 15.73
CA GLU A 133 -2.43 11.22 14.63
C GLU A 133 -1.79 9.87 14.22
N LEU A 134 -1.54 8.97 15.18
CA LEU A 134 -1.10 7.60 14.91
C LEU A 134 -2.19 6.80 14.18
N GLN A 135 -3.47 6.95 14.58
CA GLN A 135 -4.58 6.28 13.89
C GLN A 135 -4.74 6.77 12.45
N GLU A 136 -4.63 8.09 12.22
CA GLU A 136 -4.65 8.66 10.88
C GLU A 136 -3.46 8.17 10.05
N HIS A 137 -2.25 8.12 10.63
CA HIS A 137 -1.06 7.60 9.96
C HIS A 137 -1.23 6.14 9.52
N VAL A 138 -1.69 5.26 10.41
CA VAL A 138 -1.92 3.85 10.07
C VAL A 138 -3.00 3.69 9.00
N SER A 139 -4.07 4.50 9.08
CA SER A 139 -5.19 4.43 8.14
C SER A 139 -4.85 4.93 6.74
N ASN A 140 -4.13 6.05 6.63
CA ASN A 140 -3.95 6.80 5.39
C ASN A 140 -2.55 6.67 4.77
N LYS A 141 -1.53 6.30 5.56
CA LYS A 141 -0.12 6.34 5.11
C LYS A 141 0.54 4.96 5.06
N MET A 142 0.10 4.00 5.89
CA MET A 142 0.63 2.64 5.91
C MET A 142 -0.13 1.67 4.97
N PRO A 143 0.50 0.56 4.57
CA PRO A 143 -0.17 -0.51 3.83
C PRO A 143 -1.37 -1.13 4.56
N ILE A 144 -2.28 -1.71 3.79
CA ILE A 144 -3.51 -2.36 4.28
C ILE A 144 -3.18 -3.50 5.26
N ARG A 145 -2.11 -4.26 4.96
CA ARG A 145 -1.56 -5.32 5.82
C ARG A 145 -0.05 -5.26 5.90
N LEU A 146 0.48 -5.76 7.00
CA LEU A 146 1.92 -5.94 7.25
C LEU A 146 2.15 -7.31 7.89
N LEU A 147 3.33 -7.87 7.66
CA LEU A 147 3.89 -8.97 8.42
C LEU A 147 4.45 -8.41 9.73
N LEU A 148 3.85 -8.76 10.86
CA LEU A 148 4.40 -8.53 12.19
C LEU A 148 5.43 -9.61 12.50
N ILE A 149 6.63 -9.18 12.89
CA ILE A 149 7.77 -10.02 13.24
C ILE A 149 7.96 -9.94 14.75
N GLU A 150 7.70 -11.06 15.42
CA GLU A 150 7.86 -11.21 16.87
C GLU A 150 9.11 -12.06 17.14
N PRO A 151 10.21 -11.44 17.62
CA PRO A 151 11.45 -12.15 17.88
C PRO A 151 11.39 -12.92 19.21
N HIS A 152 11.57 -14.23 19.14
CA HIS A 152 11.72 -15.13 20.29
C HIS A 152 13.16 -15.64 20.39
N ALA A 153 13.54 -16.21 21.54
CA ALA A 153 14.91 -16.62 21.84
C ALA A 153 15.57 -17.59 20.82
N PHE A 154 14.77 -18.32 20.04
CA PHE A 154 15.24 -19.33 19.08
C PHE A 154 14.55 -19.26 17.70
N TYR A 155 13.62 -18.32 17.51
CA TYR A 155 12.81 -18.25 16.30
C TYR A 155 12.24 -16.86 16.06
N LEU A 156 11.89 -16.56 14.81
CA LEU A 156 10.96 -15.48 14.50
C LEU A 156 9.56 -16.08 14.38
N GLN A 157 8.58 -15.43 14.99
CA GLN A 157 7.17 -15.65 14.72
C GLN A 157 6.72 -14.56 13.75
N ILE A 158 5.98 -14.94 12.72
CA ILE A 158 5.51 -14.01 11.69
C ILE A 158 3.99 -14.16 11.57
N SER A 159 3.29 -13.03 11.75
CA SER A 159 1.83 -12.94 11.71
C SER A 159 1.42 -11.91 10.65
N LEU A 160 0.42 -12.20 9.83
CA LEU A 160 -0.11 -11.22 8.86
C LEU A 160 -1.22 -10.42 9.54
N ILE A 161 -1.01 -9.11 9.72
CA ILE A 161 -1.91 -8.22 10.45
C ILE A 161 -2.44 -7.09 9.58
N GLU A 162 -3.69 -6.69 9.78
CA GLU A 162 -4.33 -5.56 9.08
C GLU A 162 -4.22 -4.25 9.88
N ARG A 163 -4.54 -3.10 9.25
CA ARG A 163 -4.48 -1.74 9.84
C ARG A 163 -4.96 -1.64 11.30
N GLY A 164 -6.07 -2.29 11.68
CA GLY A 164 -6.56 -2.26 13.06
C GLY A 164 -5.59 -2.89 14.08
N ALA A 165 -4.96 -4.01 13.73
CA ALA A 165 -3.96 -4.68 14.55
C ALA A 165 -2.58 -3.98 14.48
N ILE A 166 -2.24 -3.38 13.33
CA ILE A 166 -1.05 -2.50 13.20
C ILE A 166 -1.17 -1.32 14.17
N TYR A 167 -2.34 -0.66 14.21
CA TYR A 167 -2.60 0.42 15.16
C TYR A 167 -2.51 -0.07 16.61
N ALA A 168 -3.12 -1.22 16.96
CA ALA A 168 -3.04 -1.76 18.31
C ALA A 168 -1.58 -2.03 18.76
N HIS A 169 -0.77 -2.65 17.90
CA HIS A 169 0.65 -2.91 18.18
C HIS A 169 1.45 -1.62 18.42
N LEU A 170 1.30 -0.63 17.52
CA LEU A 170 1.99 0.65 17.65
C LEU A 170 1.46 1.48 18.83
N ALA A 171 0.17 1.40 19.14
CA ALA A 171 -0.46 2.06 20.27
C ALA A 171 0.14 1.60 21.59
N ASP A 172 0.39 0.30 21.76
CA ASP A 172 0.93 -0.23 23.01
C ASP A 172 2.40 0.13 23.20
N ILE A 173 3.19 0.16 22.11
CA ILE A 173 4.55 0.73 22.12
C ILE A 173 4.52 2.20 22.54
N VAL A 174 3.68 3.02 21.90
CA VAL A 174 3.62 4.47 22.15
C VAL A 174 3.10 4.81 23.54
N LYS A 175 2.11 4.08 24.07
CA LYS A 175 1.61 4.26 25.45
C LYS A 175 2.68 3.96 26.51
N ALA A 176 3.58 3.00 26.23
CA ALA A 176 4.66 2.62 27.12
C ALA A 176 5.81 3.65 27.18
N LEU A 177 5.84 4.63 26.27
CA LEU A 177 6.88 5.66 26.25
C LEU A 177 6.76 6.62 27.45
N PRO A 178 7.89 7.02 28.07
CA PRO A 178 7.91 8.09 29.05
C PRO A 178 7.50 9.42 28.40
N VAL A 179 6.61 10.17 29.04
CA VAL A 179 6.10 11.44 28.47
C VAL A 179 7.17 12.54 28.60
N PRO A 180 7.65 13.13 27.48
CA PRO A 180 8.81 14.01 27.50
C PRO A 180 8.41 15.50 27.69
N PHE A 181 7.77 15.85 28.82
CA PHE A 181 7.40 17.24 29.09
C PHE A 181 7.97 17.80 30.38
N ASN A 182 8.92 18.72 30.24
CA ASN A 182 9.53 19.47 31.34
C ASN A 182 10.00 20.89 30.91
N SER A 183 9.14 21.70 30.29
CA SER A 183 9.40 23.14 30.03
C SER A 183 8.11 23.99 29.87
N THR A 184 8.25 25.31 29.77
CA THR A 184 7.22 26.34 30.06
C THR A 184 6.30 26.79 28.90
N TYR A 185 5.07 27.17 29.28
CA TYR A 185 3.79 27.16 28.55
C TYR A 185 3.59 27.92 27.22
N HIS A 186 4.53 28.72 26.68
CA HIS A 186 4.19 29.71 25.63
C HIS A 186 4.91 29.62 24.28
N SER A 187 5.85 28.70 24.10
CA SER A 187 6.54 28.51 22.80
C SER A 187 6.31 27.12 22.16
N GLN A 188 5.30 26.38 22.64
CA GLN A 188 5.33 24.91 22.56
C GLN A 188 4.37 24.23 21.58
N HIS A 189 3.32 24.87 21.08
CA HIS A 189 2.34 24.17 20.21
C HIS A 189 2.96 23.66 18.90
N ILE A 190 4.01 24.32 18.41
CA ILE A 190 4.80 23.88 17.25
C ILE A 190 5.66 22.65 17.62
N MET A 191 6.35 22.69 18.76
CA MET A 191 7.15 21.57 19.25
C MET A 191 6.31 20.32 19.56
N ASP A 192 5.08 20.48 20.04
CA ASP A 192 4.17 19.36 20.33
C ASP A 192 3.79 18.61 19.03
N ASN A 193 3.60 19.31 17.90
CA ASN A 193 3.32 18.68 16.60
C ASN A 193 4.56 17.99 16.00
N GLU A 194 5.71 18.67 16.01
CA GLU A 194 6.99 18.11 15.52
C GLU A 194 7.40 16.87 16.33
N LEU A 195 7.15 16.88 17.64
CA LEU A 195 7.36 15.74 18.52
C LEU A 195 6.41 14.57 18.19
N ILE A 196 5.13 14.84 17.92
CA ILE A 196 4.17 13.80 17.50
C ILE A 196 4.59 13.18 16.18
N GLU A 197 4.90 14.00 15.17
CA GLU A 197 5.33 13.51 13.85
C GLU A 197 6.62 12.68 13.94
N SER A 198 7.63 13.19 14.66
CA SER A 198 8.89 12.47 14.86
C SER A 198 8.72 11.19 15.69
N THR A 199 7.82 11.17 16.67
CA THR A 199 7.46 9.96 17.43
C THR A 199 6.83 8.92 16.51
N ILE A 200 5.77 9.28 15.78
CA ILE A 200 5.10 8.37 14.83
C ILE A 200 6.11 7.84 13.81
N LYS A 201 6.92 8.71 13.21
CA LYS A 201 7.98 8.32 12.25
C LYS A 201 9.03 7.39 12.85
N SER A 202 9.33 7.48 14.14
CA SER A 202 10.32 6.64 14.82
C SER A 202 9.80 5.25 15.18
N TYR A 203 8.48 5.10 15.41
CA TYR A 203 7.87 3.84 15.85
C TYR A 203 7.03 3.13 14.78
N ALA A 204 6.35 3.85 13.88
CA ALA A 204 5.58 3.29 12.76
C ALA A 204 6.47 2.89 11.56
N ARG A 205 7.72 2.46 11.83
CA ARG A 205 8.70 2.05 10.82
C ARG A 205 8.32 0.68 10.26
N TYR A 206 8.35 0.54 8.93
CA TYR A 206 8.24 -0.75 8.25
C TYR A 206 9.31 -0.91 7.17
N ALA A 207 9.74 -2.15 6.97
CA ALA A 207 10.61 -2.55 5.87
C ALA A 207 9.75 -3.01 4.69
N ILE A 208 10.17 -2.73 3.46
CA ILE A 208 9.46 -3.16 2.26
C ILE A 208 10.36 -4.06 1.40
N LEU A 209 9.85 -5.21 0.97
CA LEU A 209 10.58 -6.10 0.06
C LEU A 209 10.40 -5.61 -1.38
N SER A 210 11.50 -5.56 -2.10
CA SER A 210 11.49 -5.49 -3.57
C SER A 210 12.20 -6.72 -4.11
N HIS A 211 11.57 -7.43 -5.06
CA HIS A 211 12.10 -8.71 -5.53
C HIS A 211 11.57 -9.14 -6.91
N LYS A 212 12.21 -10.16 -7.48
CA LYS A 212 11.62 -10.97 -8.55
C LYS A 212 10.76 -12.07 -7.95
N TRP A 213 9.51 -12.20 -8.40
CA TRP A 213 8.62 -13.30 -7.98
C TRP A 213 9.16 -14.65 -8.49
N LEU A 214 9.18 -15.66 -7.63
CA LEU A 214 9.46 -17.05 -7.97
C LEU A 214 8.26 -17.62 -8.77
N ARG A 215 8.55 -18.13 -9.96
CA ARG A 215 7.58 -18.78 -10.85
C ARG A 215 7.66 -20.30 -10.69
N GLY A 216 6.55 -20.98 -10.94
CA GLY A 216 6.45 -22.44 -10.85
C GLY A 216 5.72 -22.89 -9.59
N THR A 217 5.94 -24.15 -9.19
CA THR A 217 5.30 -24.78 -8.03
C THR A 217 6.37 -25.51 -7.21
N PRO A 218 6.51 -25.25 -5.88
CA PRO A 218 5.87 -24.17 -5.12
C PRO A 218 6.58 -22.83 -5.40
N GLY A 219 5.85 -21.89 -6.01
CA GLY A 219 6.37 -20.56 -6.36
C GLY A 219 6.45 -19.62 -5.15
N GLU A 220 6.21 -18.32 -5.38
CA GLU A 220 6.10 -17.37 -4.27
C GLU A 220 4.94 -17.71 -3.32
N ILE A 221 5.11 -17.42 -2.03
CA ILE A 221 4.00 -17.45 -1.06
C ILE A 221 3.04 -16.32 -1.39
N THR A 222 1.74 -16.58 -1.31
CA THR A 222 0.69 -15.62 -1.62
C THR A 222 -0.20 -15.34 -0.40
N TYR A 223 -0.98 -14.27 -0.44
CA TYR A 223 -2.06 -14.03 0.53
C TYR A 223 -2.98 -15.25 0.68
N ASP A 224 -3.35 -15.89 -0.43
CA ASP A 224 -4.22 -17.08 -0.43
C ASP A 224 -3.55 -18.30 0.24
N HIS A 225 -2.26 -18.55 -0.04
CA HIS A 225 -1.48 -19.57 0.66
C HIS A 225 -1.47 -19.32 2.17
N TRP A 226 -1.29 -18.05 2.58
CA TRP A 226 -1.31 -17.65 3.99
C TRP A 226 -2.68 -17.88 4.65
N ASN A 227 -3.74 -17.38 4.02
CA ASN A 227 -5.13 -17.45 4.51
C ASN A 227 -5.65 -18.90 4.61
N LYS A 228 -5.25 -19.78 3.68
CA LYS A 228 -5.55 -21.22 3.74
C LYS A 228 -4.62 -22.01 4.66
N GLY A 229 -3.61 -21.37 5.27
CA GLY A 229 -2.60 -22.00 6.11
C GLY A 229 -1.64 -22.93 5.38
N LEU A 230 -1.60 -22.86 4.05
CA LEU A 230 -0.81 -23.67 3.11
C LEU A 230 0.60 -23.11 2.94
N LEU A 231 1.33 -23.02 4.06
CA LEU A 231 2.72 -22.57 4.10
C LEU A 231 3.63 -23.78 4.27
N ASP A 232 4.44 -24.07 3.25
CA ASP A 232 5.49 -25.08 3.29
C ASP A 232 6.84 -24.43 3.67
N PRO A 233 7.41 -24.71 4.86
CA PRO A 233 8.66 -24.12 5.30
C PRO A 233 9.87 -24.41 4.41
N GLU A 234 9.85 -25.54 3.68
CA GLU A 234 10.93 -25.95 2.78
C GLU A 234 10.80 -25.33 1.38
N SER A 235 9.67 -24.68 1.09
CA SER A 235 9.46 -24.02 -0.20
C SER A 235 10.36 -22.78 -0.36
N ALA A 236 10.90 -22.58 -1.57
CA ALA A 236 11.75 -21.43 -1.87
C ALA A 236 11.03 -20.08 -1.64
N GLY A 237 9.71 -20.02 -1.85
CA GLY A 237 8.90 -18.85 -1.52
C GLY A 237 8.87 -18.55 -0.01
N TYR A 238 8.73 -19.58 0.84
CA TYR A 238 8.76 -19.40 2.28
C TYR A 238 10.15 -19.05 2.79
N GLN A 239 11.19 -19.70 2.29
CA GLN A 239 12.59 -19.37 2.59
C GLN A 239 12.91 -17.91 2.22
N LYS A 240 12.36 -17.39 1.13
CA LYS A 240 12.48 -15.97 0.77
C LYS A 240 11.75 -15.05 1.77
N LEU A 241 10.52 -15.37 2.14
CA LEU A 241 9.76 -14.60 3.14
C LEU A 241 10.45 -14.58 4.51
N ALA A 242 10.94 -15.74 4.97
CA ALA A 242 11.66 -15.89 6.23
C ALA A 242 13.01 -15.14 6.19
N GLY A 243 13.72 -15.19 5.06
CA GLY A 243 14.94 -14.41 4.82
C GLY A 243 14.67 -12.91 4.93
N PHE A 244 13.67 -12.39 4.20
CA PHE A 244 13.26 -10.98 4.25
C PHE A 244 12.93 -10.52 5.68
N CYS A 245 12.08 -11.25 6.40
CA CYS A 245 11.71 -10.89 7.76
C CYS A 245 12.89 -11.01 8.75
N SER A 246 13.77 -12.01 8.56
CA SER A 246 15.02 -12.10 9.33
C SER A 246 15.94 -10.91 9.07
N THR A 247 16.05 -10.44 7.83
CA THR A 247 16.85 -9.26 7.48
C THR A 247 16.23 -7.98 8.05
N ALA A 248 14.92 -7.77 7.92
CA ALA A 248 14.22 -6.61 8.47
C ALA A 248 14.44 -6.48 10.00
N TRP A 249 14.35 -7.59 10.73
CA TRP A 249 14.62 -7.60 12.16
C TRP A 249 16.12 -7.43 12.48
N LYS A 250 17.00 -8.26 11.94
CA LYS A 250 18.41 -8.34 12.38
C LYS A 250 19.26 -7.14 11.94
N ASP A 251 19.04 -6.64 10.73
CA ASP A 251 19.90 -5.60 10.15
C ASP A 251 19.35 -4.19 10.43
N TYR A 252 18.04 -4.05 10.73
CA TYR A 252 17.37 -2.74 10.88
C TYR A 252 16.55 -2.56 12.17
N GLY A 253 16.34 -3.62 12.95
CA GLY A 253 15.52 -3.59 14.16
C GLY A 253 14.03 -3.34 13.90
N ILE A 254 13.53 -3.69 12.70
CA ILE A 254 12.16 -3.40 12.27
C ILE A 254 11.28 -4.63 12.48
N THR A 255 10.13 -4.45 13.13
CA THR A 255 9.14 -5.51 13.41
C THR A 255 7.98 -5.56 12.42
N LEU A 256 7.79 -4.53 11.59
CA LEU A 256 6.73 -4.49 10.57
C LEU A 256 7.35 -4.62 9.18
N ALA A 257 6.88 -5.56 8.37
CA ALA A 257 7.43 -5.83 7.05
C ALA A 257 6.33 -5.97 5.99
N TRP A 258 6.59 -5.52 4.76
CA TRP A 258 5.65 -5.61 3.64
C TRP A 258 6.23 -6.39 2.47
N MET A 259 5.44 -7.33 1.95
CA MET A 259 5.76 -8.17 0.80
C MET A 259 4.50 -8.29 -0.06
N ASP A 260 4.52 -7.68 -1.24
CA ASP A 260 3.35 -7.49 -2.14
C ASP A 260 2.53 -8.76 -2.37
N THR A 261 3.22 -9.90 -2.43
CA THR A 261 2.65 -11.21 -2.72
C THR A 261 1.81 -11.77 -1.57
N VAL A 262 2.15 -11.42 -0.32
CA VAL A 262 1.48 -11.91 0.88
C VAL A 262 0.58 -10.84 1.52
N CYS A 263 0.95 -9.57 1.45
CA CYS A 263 0.18 -8.49 2.08
C CYS A 263 -1.05 -8.06 1.26
N ILE A 264 -1.03 -8.22 -0.07
CA ILE A 264 -2.14 -7.86 -0.97
C ILE A 264 -3.02 -9.10 -1.27
N ASN A 265 -4.31 -9.00 -0.95
CA ASN A 265 -5.32 -9.93 -1.42
C ASN A 265 -5.68 -9.60 -2.88
N LYS A 266 -5.02 -10.30 -3.81
CA LYS A 266 -5.17 -10.10 -5.26
C LYS A 266 -6.52 -10.59 -5.81
N ASP A 267 -7.31 -11.31 -5.00
CA ASP A 267 -8.67 -11.75 -5.34
C ASP A 267 -9.75 -10.70 -4.97
N SER A 268 -9.39 -9.69 -4.17
CA SER A 268 -10.24 -8.53 -3.86
C SER A 268 -9.95 -7.39 -4.83
N SER A 269 -10.85 -7.12 -5.78
CA SER A 269 -10.64 -6.10 -6.81
C SER A 269 -10.49 -4.68 -6.26
N SER A 270 -11.22 -4.34 -5.20
CA SER A 270 -11.11 -3.03 -4.52
C SER A 270 -9.78 -2.88 -3.78
N GLU A 271 -9.31 -3.95 -3.15
CA GLU A 271 -8.02 -3.93 -2.44
C GLU A 271 -6.84 -3.90 -3.42
N LEU A 272 -6.97 -4.57 -4.57
CA LEU A 272 -5.98 -4.54 -5.64
C LEU A 272 -5.86 -3.14 -6.26
N ASP A 273 -6.97 -2.42 -6.49
CA ASP A 273 -6.94 -1.02 -6.96
C ASP A 273 -6.28 -0.09 -5.93
N GLU A 274 -6.68 -0.16 -4.65
CA GLU A 274 -6.04 0.63 -3.58
C GLU A 274 -4.53 0.34 -3.51
N SER A 275 -4.16 -0.94 -3.56
CA SER A 275 -2.78 -1.38 -3.40
C SER A 275 -1.90 -0.94 -4.57
N ILE A 276 -2.38 -1.07 -5.81
CA ILE A 276 -1.62 -0.62 -6.98
C ILE A 276 -1.45 0.90 -6.97
N ARG A 277 -2.52 1.65 -6.69
CA ARG A 277 -2.49 3.12 -6.69
C ARG A 277 -1.70 3.70 -5.52
N SER A 278 -1.58 2.97 -4.41
CA SER A 278 -0.80 3.39 -3.23
C SER A 278 0.65 2.88 -3.23
N MET A 279 1.01 1.93 -4.10
CA MET A 279 2.29 1.19 -4.04
C MET A 279 3.51 2.12 -4.03
N TYR A 280 3.56 3.12 -4.91
CA TYR A 280 4.67 4.08 -4.96
C TYR A 280 4.89 4.78 -3.60
N ALA A 281 3.80 5.26 -3.01
CA ALA A 281 3.82 5.96 -1.73
C ALA A 281 4.16 5.02 -0.55
N TRP A 282 3.83 3.73 -0.65
CA TRP A 282 4.29 2.72 0.31
C TRP A 282 5.78 2.39 0.17
N TYR A 283 6.36 2.42 -1.03
CA TYR A 283 7.81 2.33 -1.21
C TYR A 283 8.54 3.61 -0.75
N GLU A 284 7.96 4.79 -1.01
CA GLU A 284 8.51 6.08 -0.57
C GLU A 284 8.57 6.21 0.96
N ARG A 285 7.54 5.73 1.67
CA ARG A 285 7.38 5.87 3.12
C ARG A 285 7.99 4.72 3.94
N ALA A 286 8.44 3.66 3.29
CA ALA A 286 9.16 2.59 3.97
C ALA A 286 10.46 3.15 4.59
N ASP A 287 10.81 2.66 5.78
CA ASP A 287 12.05 3.04 6.45
C ASP A 287 13.28 2.50 5.70
N ILE A 288 13.12 1.32 5.10
CA ILE A 288 14.09 0.70 4.20
C ILE A 288 13.39 -0.14 3.12
N CYS A 289 13.82 0.02 1.86
CA CYS A 289 13.55 -0.96 0.81
C CYS A 289 14.67 -2.01 0.78
N ILE A 290 14.34 -3.26 1.10
CA ILE A 290 15.23 -4.41 1.00
C ILE A 290 15.04 -5.00 -0.39
N VAL A 291 16.05 -4.86 -1.26
CA VAL A 291 16.03 -5.45 -2.60
C VAL A 291 16.71 -6.81 -2.56
N TYR A 292 15.96 -7.88 -2.86
CA TYR A 292 16.50 -9.23 -2.99
C TYR A 292 16.80 -9.55 -4.46
N LEU A 293 18.10 -9.60 -4.78
CA LEU A 293 18.62 -9.92 -6.11
C LEU A 293 18.91 -11.42 -6.22
N SER A 294 17.94 -12.16 -6.76
CA SER A 294 17.95 -13.63 -6.81
C SER A 294 19.02 -14.23 -7.73
N GLU A 295 19.61 -13.44 -8.62
CA GLU A 295 20.60 -13.88 -9.63
C GLU A 295 21.99 -13.28 -9.35
N THR A 296 22.13 -12.51 -8.27
CA THR A 296 23.35 -11.78 -7.88
C THR A 296 24.03 -12.39 -6.65
N GLN A 297 25.34 -12.62 -6.71
CA GLN A 297 26.19 -12.96 -5.55
C GLN A 297 27.19 -11.84 -5.19
N THR A 298 27.68 -11.07 -6.17
CA THR A 298 28.67 -9.99 -5.98
C THR A 298 28.23 -8.68 -6.65
N ILE A 299 28.82 -7.55 -6.24
CA ILE A 299 28.45 -6.21 -6.76
C ILE A 299 28.50 -6.13 -8.30
N PRO A 300 29.53 -6.65 -9.01
CA PRO A 300 29.56 -6.57 -10.48
C PRO A 300 28.43 -7.34 -11.18
N GLN A 301 27.80 -8.32 -10.55
CA GLN A 301 26.70 -9.11 -11.14
C GLN A 301 25.35 -8.38 -11.11
N ILE A 302 25.26 -7.23 -10.41
CA ILE A 302 24.06 -6.38 -10.34
C ILE A 302 23.52 -6.06 -11.74
N MET A 303 24.40 -5.83 -12.72
CA MET A 303 24.01 -5.46 -14.09
C MET A 303 23.31 -6.56 -14.88
N ASP A 304 23.46 -7.82 -14.47
CA ASP A 304 22.88 -8.98 -15.15
C ASP A 304 21.58 -9.47 -14.48
N ASP A 305 21.25 -8.99 -13.27
CA ASP A 305 20.07 -9.43 -12.53
C ASP A 305 18.78 -8.91 -13.18
N THR A 306 17.89 -9.84 -13.51
CA THR A 306 16.66 -9.49 -14.23
C THR A 306 15.70 -8.62 -13.43
N TRP A 307 15.91 -8.42 -12.12
CA TRP A 307 15.23 -7.41 -11.31
C TRP A 307 15.27 -6.03 -11.97
N PHE A 308 16.42 -5.60 -12.51
CA PHE A 308 16.58 -4.29 -13.18
C PHE A 308 15.80 -4.17 -14.49
N THR A 309 15.28 -5.28 -15.02
CA THR A 309 14.47 -5.30 -16.25
C THR A 309 12.97 -5.41 -16.01
N ARG A 310 12.48 -5.52 -14.76
CA ARG A 310 11.02 -5.57 -14.51
C ARG A 310 10.40 -4.16 -14.52
N GLY A 311 9.14 -4.06 -14.94
CA GLY A 311 8.37 -2.80 -14.93
C GLY A 311 8.20 -2.21 -13.52
N TRP A 312 7.50 -2.93 -12.64
CA TRP A 312 7.23 -2.50 -11.26
C TRP A 312 8.49 -2.12 -10.47
N THR A 313 9.60 -2.84 -10.65
CA THR A 313 10.85 -2.57 -9.91
C THR A 313 11.48 -1.22 -10.25
N LEU A 314 11.01 -0.51 -11.28
CA LEU A 314 11.41 0.87 -11.55
C LEU A 314 10.96 1.82 -10.42
N GLN A 315 9.70 1.76 -10.00
CA GLN A 315 9.25 2.55 -8.85
C GLN A 315 9.84 2.03 -7.53
N GLU A 316 10.07 0.73 -7.40
CA GLU A 316 10.70 0.12 -6.22
C GLU A 316 12.17 0.55 -6.05
N LEU A 317 12.83 0.97 -7.14
CA LEU A 317 14.16 1.59 -7.15
C LEU A 317 14.10 3.10 -6.86
N LEU A 318 13.16 3.81 -7.48
CA LEU A 318 13.09 5.27 -7.46
C LEU A 318 12.48 5.80 -6.15
N ALA A 319 11.33 5.29 -5.74
CA ALA A 319 10.53 5.85 -4.64
C ALA A 319 11.22 5.82 -3.26
N PRO A 320 11.88 4.73 -2.82
CA PRO A 320 12.39 4.64 -1.45
C PRO A 320 13.50 5.65 -1.15
N LYS A 321 13.46 6.29 0.02
CA LYS A 321 14.50 7.23 0.48
C LYS A 321 15.77 6.49 0.93
N ALA A 322 15.60 5.27 1.45
CA ALA A 322 16.67 4.33 1.71
C ALA A 322 16.41 2.98 1.02
N LEU A 323 17.46 2.41 0.44
CA LEU A 323 17.42 1.12 -0.26
C LEU A 323 18.69 0.33 0.02
N LYS A 324 18.58 -0.99 0.13
CA LYS A 324 19.71 -1.90 0.32
C LYS A 324 19.60 -3.13 -0.57
N PHE A 325 20.66 -3.44 -1.31
CA PHE A 325 20.73 -4.65 -2.12
C PHE A 325 21.32 -5.83 -1.33
N TYR A 326 20.60 -6.94 -1.37
CA TYR A 326 20.96 -8.23 -0.81
C TYR A 326 21.12 -9.26 -1.93
N SER A 327 22.16 -10.07 -1.82
CA SER A 327 22.43 -11.20 -2.73
C SER A 327 21.40 -12.31 -2.61
N MET A 328 21.45 -13.27 -3.54
CA MET A 328 20.70 -14.53 -3.50
C MET A 328 20.82 -15.28 -2.16
N LYS A 329 21.87 -15.03 -1.36
CA LYS A 329 22.13 -15.62 -0.03
C LYS A 329 21.80 -14.69 1.14
N TRP A 330 20.95 -13.67 0.95
CA TRP A 330 20.61 -12.68 1.98
C TRP A 330 21.82 -11.98 2.61
N THR A 331 22.90 -11.80 1.84
CA THR A 331 24.07 -11.04 2.27
C THR A 331 24.04 -9.65 1.65
N ARG A 332 24.25 -8.58 2.45
CA ARG A 332 24.44 -7.21 1.92
C ARG A 332 25.56 -7.20 0.89
N LEU A 333 25.30 -6.64 -0.30
CA LEU A 333 26.33 -6.55 -1.34
C LEU A 333 27.44 -5.56 -0.95
N ALA A 334 27.09 -4.35 -0.51
CA ALA A 334 28.01 -3.45 0.17
C ALA A 334 27.83 -3.56 1.70
N GLN A 335 28.72 -4.22 2.43
CA GLN A 335 28.47 -4.56 3.84
C GLN A 335 28.41 -3.34 4.77
N ASP A 336 29.38 -2.43 4.65
CA ASP A 336 29.62 -1.32 5.60
C ASP A 336 28.85 -0.03 5.27
N TRP A 337 27.81 -0.11 4.44
CA TRP A 337 27.09 1.06 3.93
C TRP A 337 25.60 1.00 4.23
N PRO A 338 24.97 2.05 4.82
CA PRO A 338 23.58 1.95 5.29
C PRO A 338 22.52 2.10 4.18
N ASN A 339 22.82 2.85 3.12
CA ASN A 339 21.88 3.14 2.02
C ASN A 339 22.61 3.11 0.68
N ASP A 340 22.32 2.13 -0.17
CA ASP A 340 23.03 1.92 -1.43
C ASP A 340 22.78 3.03 -2.47
N LYS A 341 21.73 3.86 -2.28
CA LYS A 341 21.55 5.11 -3.05
C LYS A 341 22.66 6.15 -2.84
N THR A 342 23.57 5.95 -1.87
CA THR A 342 24.77 6.79 -1.70
C THR A 342 26.10 6.05 -1.88
N ASN A 343 26.09 4.75 -2.20
CA ASN A 343 27.30 3.97 -2.45
C ASN A 343 27.75 4.09 -3.92
N LEU A 344 28.93 4.66 -4.18
CA LEU A 344 29.38 4.93 -5.55
C LEU A 344 29.64 3.67 -6.40
N GLU A 345 30.06 2.56 -5.79
CA GLU A 345 30.32 1.30 -6.49
C GLU A 345 29.01 0.67 -6.95
N ILE A 346 28.02 0.56 -6.06
CA ILE A 346 26.67 0.08 -6.41
C ILE A 346 26.05 0.97 -7.48
N LEU A 347 26.10 2.30 -7.29
CA LEU A 347 25.49 3.26 -8.22
C LEU A 347 26.06 3.17 -9.64
N TYR A 348 27.35 2.86 -9.80
CA TYR A 348 27.97 2.61 -11.11
C TYR A 348 27.31 1.43 -11.84
N PHE A 349 27.12 0.29 -11.17
CA PHE A 349 26.47 -0.87 -11.79
C PHE A 349 24.96 -0.67 -11.99
N VAL A 350 24.27 0.02 -11.08
CA VAL A 350 22.85 0.38 -11.24
C VAL A 350 22.64 1.34 -12.42
N GLU A 351 23.49 2.36 -12.58
CA GLU A 351 23.46 3.26 -13.74
C GLU A 351 23.73 2.50 -15.04
N TYR A 352 24.70 1.58 -15.05
CA TYR A 352 24.96 0.73 -16.21
C TYR A 352 23.73 -0.11 -16.60
N ALA A 353 23.07 -0.73 -15.61
CA ALA A 353 21.91 -1.59 -15.80
C ALA A 353 20.64 -0.84 -16.25
N THR A 354 20.43 0.38 -15.73
CA THR A 354 19.13 1.09 -15.85
C THR A 354 19.17 2.36 -16.69
N LYS A 355 20.36 2.92 -16.95
CA LYS A 355 20.58 4.28 -17.49
C LYS A 355 20.00 5.41 -16.63
N ILE A 356 19.68 5.12 -15.36
CA ILE A 356 19.29 6.10 -14.35
C ILE A 356 20.56 6.54 -13.61
N THR A 357 20.85 7.83 -13.63
CA THR A 357 22.09 8.38 -13.08
C THR A 357 22.12 8.36 -11.54
N PRO A 358 23.30 8.38 -10.91
CA PRO A 358 23.46 8.55 -9.47
C PRO A 358 22.81 9.81 -8.90
N PHE A 359 22.58 10.83 -9.74
CA PHE A 359 21.86 12.06 -9.38
C PHE A 359 20.36 11.78 -9.25
N GLU A 360 19.76 11.20 -10.29
CA GLU A 360 18.33 10.87 -10.34
C GLU A 360 17.91 9.89 -9.24
N LEU A 361 18.78 8.94 -8.84
CA LEU A 361 18.51 8.00 -7.75
C LEU A 361 18.54 8.64 -6.35
N LYS A 362 19.28 9.74 -6.18
CA LYS A 362 19.47 10.43 -4.89
C LYS A 362 18.42 11.49 -4.61
N HIS A 363 17.82 12.08 -5.64
CA HIS A 363 16.81 13.11 -5.46
C HIS A 363 15.50 12.54 -4.97
N ASP A 364 14.90 13.22 -4.00
CA ASP A 364 13.55 12.93 -3.55
C ASP A 364 12.57 13.29 -4.69
N THR A 365 12.08 12.26 -5.37
CA THR A 365 11.16 12.37 -6.51
C THR A 365 9.89 13.16 -6.20
N SER A 366 9.49 13.31 -4.92
CA SER A 366 8.39 14.18 -4.52
C SER A 366 8.63 15.67 -4.84
N ASN A 367 9.90 16.11 -4.83
CA ASN A 367 10.31 17.49 -5.15
C ASN A 367 10.86 17.66 -6.56
N PHE A 368 11.31 16.57 -7.21
CA PHE A 368 11.84 16.60 -8.57
C PHE A 368 10.81 16.09 -9.58
N ARG A 369 10.15 17.02 -10.29
CA ARG A 369 9.33 16.67 -11.46
C ARG A 369 10.23 16.18 -12.59
N VAL A 370 10.34 14.86 -12.74
CA VAL A 370 10.94 14.26 -13.94
C VAL A 370 10.17 14.69 -15.19
N SER A 371 10.87 14.95 -16.29
CA SER A 371 10.23 15.23 -17.57
C SER A 371 9.50 13.97 -18.08
N MET A 372 8.49 14.14 -18.92
CA MET A 372 7.73 13.00 -19.44
C MET A 372 8.64 12.04 -20.22
N SER A 373 9.44 12.56 -21.14
CA SER A 373 10.36 11.77 -21.96
C SER A 373 11.40 11.06 -21.10
N ARG A 374 11.97 11.73 -20.09
CA ARG A 374 12.97 11.11 -19.21
C ARG A 374 12.39 9.98 -18.34
N GLY A 375 11.19 10.17 -17.79
CA GLY A 375 10.50 9.09 -17.06
C GLY A 375 10.17 7.89 -17.96
N MET A 376 9.84 8.14 -19.23
CA MET A 376 9.62 7.07 -20.22
C MET A 376 10.93 6.38 -20.64
N GLN A 377 12.05 7.09 -20.77
CA GLN A 377 13.37 6.50 -21.01
C GLN A 377 13.76 5.51 -19.90
N TRP A 378 13.52 5.84 -18.64
CA TRP A 378 13.77 4.91 -17.51
C TRP A 378 12.93 3.62 -17.59
N ALA A 379 11.77 3.69 -18.25
CA ALA A 379 10.86 2.58 -18.50
C ALA A 379 11.14 1.83 -19.82
N ALA A 380 11.90 2.40 -20.75
CA ALA A 380 12.02 1.95 -22.13
C ALA A 380 12.56 0.51 -22.29
N SER A 381 13.48 0.09 -21.41
CA SER A 381 14.06 -1.26 -21.38
C SER A 381 13.32 -2.25 -20.48
N ARG A 382 12.29 -1.80 -19.75
CA ARG A 382 11.57 -2.61 -18.76
C ARG A 382 10.57 -3.55 -19.44
N LYS A 383 10.31 -4.67 -18.78
CA LYS A 383 9.46 -5.79 -19.22
C LYS A 383 8.40 -6.08 -18.17
N VAL A 384 7.20 -6.34 -18.64
CA VAL A 384 6.02 -6.63 -17.81
C VAL A 384 5.46 -8.01 -18.12
N THR A 385 4.56 -8.52 -17.27
CA THR A 385 3.94 -9.85 -17.45
C THR A 385 2.47 -9.75 -17.79
N ARG A 386 1.73 -8.83 -17.15
CA ARG A 386 0.51 -8.27 -17.72
C ARG A 386 0.89 -7.06 -18.56
N GLU A 387 0.23 -6.88 -19.69
CA GLU A 387 0.66 -5.91 -20.69
C GLU A 387 0.35 -4.45 -20.27
N GLU A 388 -0.71 -4.26 -19.48
CA GLU A 388 -1.17 -2.98 -18.95
C GLU A 388 -0.27 -2.44 -17.82
N ASP A 389 0.47 -3.33 -17.14
CA ASP A 389 1.46 -2.93 -16.11
C ASP A 389 2.55 -2.02 -16.70
N MET A 390 2.75 -2.00 -18.02
CA MET A 390 3.64 -1.07 -18.72
C MET A 390 3.23 0.40 -18.49
N ALA A 391 1.93 0.65 -18.26
CA ALA A 391 1.40 1.95 -17.88
C ALA A 391 1.23 2.07 -16.36
N TYR A 392 0.64 1.07 -15.71
CA TYR A 392 0.32 1.14 -14.28
C TYR A 392 1.57 1.31 -13.38
N ALA A 393 2.70 0.70 -13.74
CA ALA A 393 3.97 0.85 -13.01
C ALA A 393 4.59 2.26 -13.08
N LEU A 394 4.08 3.14 -13.96
CA LEU A 394 4.59 4.50 -14.16
C LEU A 394 3.74 5.57 -13.47
N MET A 395 2.55 5.22 -12.98
CA MET A 395 1.62 6.17 -12.35
C MET A 395 2.27 6.98 -11.23
N GLY A 396 2.96 6.30 -10.30
CA GLY A 396 3.63 6.96 -9.18
C GLY A 396 4.84 7.80 -9.58
N ILE A 397 5.57 7.40 -10.62
CA ILE A 397 6.73 8.14 -11.15
C ILE A 397 6.30 9.51 -11.71
N PHE A 398 5.14 9.57 -12.35
CA PHE A 398 4.55 10.81 -12.86
C PHE A 398 3.56 11.47 -11.88
N ASN A 399 3.36 10.89 -10.69
CA ASN A 399 2.39 11.33 -9.69
C ASN A 399 0.96 11.53 -10.25
N VAL A 400 0.48 10.55 -11.02
CA VAL A 400 -0.88 10.50 -11.61
C VAL A 400 -1.65 9.29 -11.09
N SER A 401 -2.96 9.25 -11.32
CA SER A 401 -3.82 8.14 -10.89
C SER A 401 -4.82 7.76 -11.97
N ILE A 402 -4.73 6.54 -12.50
CA ILE A 402 -5.71 5.97 -13.43
C ILE A 402 -6.28 4.67 -12.86
N SER A 403 -7.58 4.41 -13.07
CA SER A 403 -8.27 3.21 -12.58
C SER A 403 -7.70 1.94 -13.21
N ILE A 404 -7.52 0.88 -12.42
CA ILE A 404 -6.97 -0.40 -12.89
C ILE A 404 -8.03 -1.21 -13.64
N ALA A 405 -7.75 -1.53 -14.90
CA ALA A 405 -8.65 -2.23 -15.82
C ALA A 405 -7.92 -3.33 -16.59
N TYR A 406 -7.49 -4.39 -15.91
CA TYR A 406 -6.89 -5.56 -16.56
C TYR A 406 -7.85 -6.18 -17.58
N GLY A 407 -7.37 -6.45 -18.79
CA GLY A 407 -8.15 -6.79 -19.97
C GLY A 407 -8.42 -5.61 -20.92
N GLU A 408 -7.99 -4.38 -20.58
CA GLU A 408 -8.13 -3.23 -21.49
C GLU A 408 -7.05 -3.17 -22.60
N GLY A 409 -5.97 -3.93 -22.44
CA GLY A 409 -4.83 -3.99 -23.37
C GLY A 409 -3.80 -2.87 -23.14
N ALA A 410 -2.53 -3.15 -23.46
CA ALA A 410 -1.41 -2.24 -23.18
C ALA A 410 -1.60 -0.84 -23.78
N ASP A 411 -2.09 -0.79 -25.02
CA ASP A 411 -2.31 0.45 -25.77
C ASP A 411 -3.23 1.42 -25.01
N ARG A 412 -4.39 0.92 -24.55
CA ARG A 412 -5.41 1.76 -23.91
C ARG A 412 -4.96 2.20 -22.53
N ALA A 413 -4.34 1.30 -21.76
CA ALA A 413 -3.73 1.65 -20.48
C ALA A 413 -2.65 2.74 -20.66
N PHE A 414 -1.81 2.63 -21.69
CA PHE A 414 -0.78 3.61 -22.00
C PHE A 414 -1.35 4.95 -22.47
N LEU A 415 -2.40 4.97 -23.32
CA LEU A 415 -3.09 6.20 -23.71
C LEU A 415 -3.66 6.94 -22.48
N ARG A 416 -4.35 6.22 -21.59
CA ARG A 416 -4.93 6.79 -20.37
C ARG A 416 -3.86 7.39 -19.45
N LEU A 417 -2.69 6.75 -19.37
CA LEU A 417 -1.54 7.31 -18.66
C LEU A 417 -1.07 8.63 -19.31
N LEU A 418 -0.84 8.65 -20.63
CA LEU A 418 -0.39 9.85 -21.34
C LEU A 418 -1.39 11.01 -21.17
N GLU A 419 -2.69 10.74 -21.33
CA GLU A 419 -3.75 11.73 -21.09
C GLU A 419 -3.68 12.32 -19.68
N GLU A 420 -3.51 11.50 -18.65
CA GLU A 420 -3.51 11.96 -17.27
C GLU A 420 -2.26 12.76 -16.91
N ILE A 421 -1.09 12.41 -17.47
CA ILE A 421 0.13 13.22 -17.33
C ILE A 421 -0.05 14.59 -17.98
N ILE A 422 -0.65 14.66 -19.18
CA ILE A 422 -0.90 15.93 -19.87
C ILE A 422 -1.88 16.82 -19.09
N LYS A 423 -2.95 16.25 -18.53
CA LYS A 423 -3.93 16.99 -17.69
C LYS A 423 -3.30 17.58 -16.43
N THR A 424 -2.39 16.85 -15.79
CA THR A 424 -1.77 17.22 -14.50
C THR A 424 -0.48 18.03 -14.63
N ALA A 425 0.19 17.96 -15.79
CA ALA A 425 1.43 18.69 -16.08
C ALA A 425 1.44 19.34 -17.48
N PRO A 426 0.49 20.25 -17.79
CA PRO A 426 0.33 20.81 -19.14
C PRO A 426 1.55 21.60 -19.64
N SER A 427 2.35 22.19 -18.74
CA SER A 427 3.60 22.87 -19.11
C SER A 427 4.68 21.93 -19.67
N GLY A 428 4.61 20.62 -19.35
CA GLY A 428 5.47 19.58 -19.89
C GLY A 428 4.90 18.89 -21.14
N ALA A 429 3.71 19.28 -21.63
CA ALA A 429 3.00 18.53 -22.66
C ALA A 429 3.73 18.43 -24.02
N LEU A 430 4.67 19.34 -24.33
CA LEU A 430 5.49 19.24 -25.55
C LEU A 430 6.55 18.13 -25.47
N ASP A 431 7.00 17.77 -24.26
CA ASP A 431 7.99 16.72 -24.02
C ASP A 431 7.42 15.31 -24.32
N LEU A 432 6.09 15.18 -24.39
CA LEU A 432 5.38 14.02 -24.92
C LEU A 432 5.90 13.58 -26.29
N PHE A 433 6.24 14.56 -27.15
CA PHE A 433 6.62 14.34 -28.55
C PHE A 433 8.12 14.05 -28.73
N ASN A 434 8.91 13.99 -27.65
CA ASN A 434 10.34 13.68 -27.68
C ASN A 434 10.58 12.15 -27.74
N TRP A 435 10.09 11.52 -28.82
CA TRP A 435 10.17 10.07 -29.07
C TRP A 435 10.45 9.80 -30.55
N ALA A 436 10.92 8.59 -30.87
CA ALA A 436 11.11 8.15 -32.25
C ALA A 436 10.82 6.65 -32.41
N GLY A 437 10.05 6.29 -33.44
CA GLY A 437 9.72 4.90 -33.76
C GLY A 437 8.25 4.72 -34.16
N GLU A 438 7.55 3.81 -33.49
CA GLU A 438 6.20 3.38 -33.88
C GLU A 438 5.09 4.07 -33.07
N SER A 439 4.16 4.73 -33.77
CA SER A 439 2.91 5.25 -33.20
C SER A 439 1.79 4.21 -33.24
N ASN A 440 0.95 4.16 -32.20
CA ASN A 440 -0.23 3.29 -32.25
C ASN A 440 -1.41 3.94 -32.99
N ARG A 441 -1.30 4.00 -34.32
CA ARG A 441 -2.36 4.57 -35.17
C ARG A 441 -3.69 3.82 -35.08
N ARG A 442 -3.66 2.51 -34.77
CA ARG A 442 -4.86 1.66 -34.72
C ARG A 442 -5.72 1.98 -33.50
N THR A 443 -5.09 2.08 -32.32
CA THR A 443 -5.80 2.31 -31.06
C THR A 443 -6.04 3.80 -30.81
N PHE A 444 -5.13 4.69 -31.25
CA PHE A 444 -5.20 6.12 -30.92
C PHE A 444 -5.76 7.01 -32.04
N ASN A 445 -5.98 6.46 -33.25
CA ASN A 445 -6.38 7.21 -34.45
C ASN A 445 -5.48 8.42 -34.78
N THR A 446 -4.22 8.41 -34.31
CA THR A 446 -3.22 9.45 -34.54
C THR A 446 -1.82 8.85 -34.67
N SER A 447 -0.93 9.54 -35.38
CA SER A 447 0.49 9.19 -35.48
C SER A 447 1.38 9.99 -34.53
N LEU A 448 0.81 10.89 -33.71
CA LEU A 448 1.55 11.81 -32.84
C LEU A 448 2.01 11.18 -31.52
N LEU A 449 1.39 10.09 -31.09
CA LEU A 449 1.66 9.42 -29.82
C LEU A 449 2.45 8.12 -30.05
N PRO A 450 3.49 7.84 -29.23
CA PRO A 450 4.22 6.57 -29.29
C PRO A 450 3.32 5.43 -28.83
N SER A 451 3.56 4.22 -29.34
CA SER A 451 2.81 3.03 -28.92
C SER A 451 3.26 2.44 -27.58
N SER A 452 4.43 2.82 -27.05
CA SER A 452 4.96 2.33 -25.76
C SER A 452 6.18 3.16 -25.30
N PRO A 453 6.57 3.10 -24.00
CA PRO A 453 7.74 3.80 -23.48
C PRO A 453 9.06 3.48 -24.19
N LYS A 454 9.18 2.29 -24.81
CA LYS A 454 10.40 1.84 -25.52
C LYS A 454 10.83 2.72 -26.70
N TYR A 455 9.96 3.62 -27.17
CA TYR A 455 10.24 4.55 -28.27
C TYR A 455 10.75 5.92 -27.81
N TYR A 456 10.88 6.15 -26.50
CA TYR A 456 11.62 7.28 -25.95
C TYR A 456 13.11 6.90 -25.88
N ILE A 457 13.91 7.44 -26.79
CA ILE A 457 15.36 7.17 -26.88
C ILE A 457 16.06 7.77 -25.66
N SER A 458 16.89 6.97 -24.99
CA SER A 458 17.75 7.35 -23.85
C SER A 458 19.04 8.02 -24.27
#